data_AF-A0AAU3E7V8-F1
#
_entry.id   AF-A0AAU3E7V8-F1
#
_cell.length_a   1.000
_cell.length_b   1.000
_cell.length_c   1.000
_cell.angle_alpha   90.00
_cell.angle_beta   90.00
_cell.angle_gamma   90.00
#
_symmetry.space_group_name_H-M   'P 1'
#
loop_
_entity.id
_entity.type
_entity.pdbx_description
1 polymer ?
#
loop_
_entity_poly.entity_id
_entity_poly.type
_entity_poly.pdbx_seq_one_letter_code
_entity_poly.pdbx_strand_id
1 'polypeptide(L)'
;MECLRSCFVRTQTWQQATKYVSAVASDLPKRNGWTIAEYVGDRSPDRTQRLLNRAVWDTEEAMSLVRRFVVDGLGTAARRRRGLVVGALDETGQQKRGAATCGVKRQYMGCAGRVDNGIN
;
A
#
# COMPACT_ATOMS: atom_id res chain seq x y z
N MET A 1 -10.24 1.09 -8.40
CA MET A 1 -10.14 2.24 -7.49
C MET A 1 -11.50 2.90 -7.20
N GLU A 2 -12.53 2.76 -8.05
CA GLU A 2 -13.85 3.36 -7.79
C GLU A 2 -14.50 2.89 -6.48
N CYS A 3 -14.37 1.60 -6.14
CA CYS A 3 -14.92 1.06 -4.89
C CYS A 3 -14.40 1.76 -3.63
N LEU A 4 -13.19 2.32 -3.67
CA LEU A 4 -12.59 3.04 -2.54
C LEU A 4 -13.07 4.50 -2.43
N ARG A 5 -13.84 5.00 -3.40
CA ARG A 5 -14.27 6.41 -3.41
C ARG A 5 -15.07 6.79 -2.18
N SER A 6 -15.94 5.88 -1.71
CA SER A 6 -16.75 6.08 -0.50
C SER A 6 -15.91 6.26 0.76
N CYS A 7 -14.66 5.78 0.77
CA CYS A 7 -13.75 5.94 1.92
C CYS A 7 -13.21 7.37 2.04
N PHE A 8 -13.37 8.23 1.03
CA PHE A 8 -12.82 9.58 1.04
C PHE A 8 -13.93 10.63 1.13
N VAL A 9 -13.82 11.53 2.10
CA VAL A 9 -14.74 12.67 2.26
C VAL A 9 -14.66 13.64 1.07
N ARG A 10 -13.48 13.79 0.46
CA ARG A 10 -13.24 14.72 -0.66
C ARG A 10 -12.82 13.97 -1.91
N THR A 11 -13.48 14.27 -3.03
CA THR A 11 -13.18 13.66 -4.34
C THR A 11 -11.75 13.94 -4.78
N GLN A 12 -11.19 15.13 -4.51
CA GLN A 12 -9.81 15.45 -4.88
C GLN A 12 -8.79 14.56 -4.14
N THR A 13 -9.06 14.21 -2.88
CA THR A 13 -8.21 13.29 -2.11
C THR A 13 -8.24 11.90 -2.71
N TRP A 14 -9.42 11.40 -3.08
CA TRP A 14 -9.57 10.10 -3.75
C TRP A 14 -8.89 10.07 -5.13
N GLN A 15 -9.01 11.14 -5.92
CA GLN A 15 -8.30 11.28 -7.19
C GLN A 15 -6.78 11.23 -6.98
N GLN A 16 -6.27 11.92 -5.97
CA GLN A 16 -4.85 11.88 -5.63
C GLN A 16 -4.42 10.50 -5.14
N ALA A 17 -5.25 9.81 -4.36
CA ALA A 17 -4.99 8.43 -3.93
C ALA A 17 -4.90 7.47 -5.13
N THR A 18 -5.76 7.65 -6.13
CA THR A 18 -5.72 6.88 -7.37
C THR A 18 -4.43 7.12 -8.15
N LYS A 19 -4.02 8.38 -8.30
CA LYS A 19 -2.72 8.76 -8.88
C LYS A 19 -1.56 8.10 -8.11
N TYR A 20 -1.57 8.21 -6.79
CA TYR A 20 -0.54 7.62 -5.94
C TYR A 20 -0.43 6.10 -6.12
N VAL A 21 -1.56 5.38 -6.10
CA VAL A 21 -1.58 3.93 -6.31
C VAL A 21 -1.04 3.56 -7.70
N SER A 22 -1.39 4.31 -8.76
CA SER A 22 -0.81 4.06 -10.09
C SER A 22 0.71 4.25 -10.12
N ALA A 23 1.24 5.24 -9.39
CA ALA A 23 2.68 5.47 -9.31
C ALA A 23 3.42 4.41 -8.48
N VAL A 24 2.78 3.88 -7.44
CA VAL A 24 3.37 2.79 -6.64
C VAL A 24 3.36 1.48 -7.40
N ALA A 25 2.31 1.21 -8.18
CA ALA A 25 2.15 0.01 -8.98
C ALA A 25 2.91 0.03 -10.32
N SER A 26 3.57 1.14 -10.67
CA SER A 26 4.34 1.27 -11.90
C SER A 26 5.77 0.76 -11.76
N ASP A 27 6.50 0.72 -12.88
CA ASP A 27 7.91 0.33 -12.95
C ASP A 27 8.88 1.45 -12.56
N LEU A 28 8.42 2.48 -11.83
CA LEU A 28 9.30 3.55 -11.36
C LEU A 28 10.48 2.98 -10.54
N PRO A 29 11.73 3.28 -10.91
CA PRO A 29 12.90 2.70 -10.25
C PRO A 29 13.01 3.15 -8.79
N LYS A 30 12.54 4.35 -8.47
CA LYS A 30 12.50 4.91 -7.11
C LYS A 30 11.17 5.58 -6.86
N ARG A 31 10.49 5.20 -5.78
CA ARG A 31 9.25 5.84 -5.33
C ARG A 31 9.57 6.83 -4.21
N ASN A 32 9.52 8.11 -4.52
CA ASN A 32 9.58 9.21 -3.55
C ASN A 32 8.61 10.31 -3.99
N GLY A 33 8.38 11.32 -3.15
CA GLY A 33 7.39 12.37 -3.43
C GLY A 33 7.58 13.08 -4.78
N TRP A 34 8.82 13.35 -5.18
CA TRP A 34 9.13 14.00 -6.46
C TRP A 34 8.90 13.07 -7.64
N THR A 35 9.48 11.87 -7.60
CA THR A 35 9.35 10.91 -8.71
C THR A 35 7.89 10.49 -8.91
N ILE A 36 7.11 10.40 -7.83
CA ILE A 36 5.66 10.17 -7.93
C ILE A 36 4.96 11.37 -8.55
N ALA A 37 5.25 12.60 -8.11
CA ALA A 37 4.63 13.81 -8.64
C ALA A 37 4.87 13.97 -10.14
N GLU A 38 6.10 13.75 -10.59
CA GLU A 38 6.47 13.76 -12.01
C GLU A 38 5.68 12.70 -12.81
N TYR A 39 5.63 11.47 -12.30
CA TYR A 39 4.90 10.37 -12.95
C TYR A 39 3.40 10.67 -13.12
N VAL A 40 2.78 11.34 -12.15
CA VAL A 40 1.34 11.62 -12.16
C VAL A 40 0.99 13.02 -12.69
N GLY A 41 1.99 13.74 -13.23
CA GLY A 41 1.85 15.07 -13.83
C GLY A 41 1.53 16.20 -12.84
N ASP A 42 1.87 16.04 -11.56
CA ASP A 42 1.73 17.12 -10.58
C ASP A 42 2.96 18.05 -10.61
N ARG A 43 2.72 19.34 -10.39
CA ARG A 43 3.77 20.39 -10.43
C ARG A 43 4.76 20.32 -9.27
N SER A 44 4.37 19.71 -8.16
CA SER A 44 5.14 19.63 -6.93
C SER A 44 4.75 18.38 -6.13
N PRO A 45 5.60 17.91 -5.20
CA PRO A 45 5.30 16.74 -4.36
C PRO A 45 4.19 17.00 -3.32
N ASP A 46 3.73 18.24 -3.16
CA ASP A 46 2.86 18.67 -2.05
C ASP A 46 1.55 17.91 -2.00
N ARG A 47 0.97 17.57 -3.17
CA ARG A 47 -0.30 16.81 -3.23
C ARG A 47 -0.12 15.40 -2.70
N THR A 48 0.94 14.72 -3.10
CA THR A 48 1.31 13.39 -2.60
C THR A 48 1.68 13.43 -1.12
N GLN A 49 2.47 14.42 -0.70
CA GLN A 49 2.81 14.59 0.72
C GLN A 49 1.59 14.89 1.58
N ARG A 50 0.67 15.73 1.11
CA ARG A 50 -0.59 16.01 1.80
C ARG A 50 -1.46 14.76 1.91
N LEU A 51 -1.53 13.96 0.84
CA LEU A 51 -2.23 12.68 0.86
C LEU A 51 -1.68 11.78 1.97
N LEU A 52 -0.36 11.59 2.02
CA LEU A 52 0.27 10.65 2.96
C LEU A 52 0.29 11.16 4.42
N ASN A 53 0.41 12.47 4.62
CA ASN A 53 0.63 13.03 5.95
C ASN A 53 -0.63 13.60 6.61
N ARG A 54 -1.66 13.96 5.83
CA ARG A 54 -2.79 14.77 6.35
C ARG A 54 -4.16 14.40 5.81
N ALA A 55 -4.27 13.55 4.79
CA ALA A 55 -5.58 13.19 4.27
C ALA A 55 -6.36 12.36 5.28
N VAL A 56 -7.66 12.66 5.40
CA VAL A 56 -8.60 11.87 6.19
C VAL A 56 -9.38 10.97 5.23
N TRP A 57 -9.41 9.68 5.54
CA TRP A 57 -10.11 8.64 4.82
C TRP A 57 -10.50 7.54 5.82
N ASP A 58 -11.54 6.79 5.50
CA ASP A 58 -11.97 5.65 6.28
C ASP A 58 -11.02 4.48 6.03
N THR A 59 -10.04 4.34 6.91
CA THR A 59 -9.02 3.30 6.83
C THR A 59 -9.63 1.90 6.97
N GLU A 60 -10.59 1.72 7.87
CA GLU A 60 -11.18 0.41 8.14
C GLU A 60 -11.99 -0.08 6.94
N GLU A 61 -12.86 0.77 6.39
CA GLU A 61 -13.67 0.41 5.23
C GLU A 61 -12.79 0.20 4.00
N ALA A 62 -11.76 1.04 3.80
CA ALA A 62 -10.83 0.85 2.69
C ALA A 62 -10.06 -0.47 2.79
N MET A 63 -9.57 -0.85 3.98
CA MET A 63 -8.93 -2.15 4.18
C MET A 63 -9.93 -3.30 3.94
N SER A 64 -11.18 -3.15 4.37
CA SER A 64 -12.25 -4.13 4.12
C SER A 64 -12.51 -4.33 2.62
N LEU A 65 -12.63 -3.25 1.86
CA LEU A 65 -12.82 -3.26 0.41
C LEU A 65 -11.63 -3.88 -0.33
N VAL A 66 -10.39 -3.55 0.05
CA VAL A 66 -9.19 -4.16 -0.54
C VAL A 66 -9.15 -5.66 -0.27
N ARG A 67 -9.45 -6.10 0.96
CA ARG A 67 -9.51 -7.54 1.29
C ARG A 67 -10.56 -8.27 0.45
N ARG A 68 -11.77 -7.73 0.33
CA ARG A 68 -12.83 -8.30 -0.53
C ARG A 68 -12.36 -8.44 -1.97
N PHE A 69 -11.79 -7.38 -2.54
CA PHE A 69 -11.26 -7.39 -3.90
C PHE A 69 -10.20 -8.49 -4.11
N VAL A 70 -9.24 -8.63 -3.18
CA VAL A 70 -8.20 -9.65 -3.26
C VAL A 70 -8.78 -11.06 -3.15
N VAL A 71 -9.67 -11.31 -2.19
CA VAL A 71 -10.30 -12.62 -1.98
C VAL A 71 -11.12 -13.02 -3.20
N ASP A 72 -11.92 -12.12 -3.76
CA ASP A 72 -12.72 -12.39 -4.96
C ASP A 72 -11.84 -12.71 -6.17
N GLY A 73 -10.73 -11.97 -6.32
CA GLY A 73 -9.72 -12.22 -7.35
C GLY A 73 -9.07 -13.59 -7.22
N LEU A 74 -8.60 -13.94 -6.01
CA LEU A 74 -8.01 -15.24 -5.71
C LEU A 74 -9.01 -16.38 -5.92
N GLY A 75 -10.26 -16.23 -5.46
CA GLY A 75 -11.32 -17.22 -5.66
C GLY A 75 -11.63 -17.44 -7.14
N THR A 76 -11.63 -16.38 -7.93
CA THR A 76 -11.81 -16.48 -9.39
C THR A 76 -10.62 -17.17 -10.06
N ALA A 77 -9.39 -16.86 -9.65
CA ALA A 77 -8.19 -17.53 -10.17
C ALA A 77 -8.15 -19.02 -9.79
N ALA A 78 -8.58 -19.37 -8.58
CA ALA A 78 -8.66 -20.76 -8.12
C ALA A 78 -9.67 -21.56 -8.95
N ARG A 79 -10.88 -21.02 -9.17
CA ARG A 79 -11.93 -21.68 -9.98
C ARG A 79 -11.53 -21.93 -11.43
N ARG A 80 -10.62 -21.12 -12.00
CA ARG A 80 -10.12 -21.30 -13.36
C ARG A 80 -9.14 -22.46 -13.51
N ARG A 81 -8.53 -22.93 -12.41
CA ARG A 81 -7.61 -24.07 -12.42
C ARG A 81 -8.37 -25.37 -12.16
N ARG A 82 -8.01 -26.43 -12.90
CA ARG A 82 -8.47 -27.79 -12.61
C ARG A 82 -7.44 -28.47 -11.70
N GLY A 83 -7.90 -29.09 -10.61
CA GLY A 83 -7.04 -29.76 -9.62
C GLY A 83 -6.94 -29.01 -8.28
N LEU A 84 -6.12 -29.55 -7.37
CA LEU A 84 -5.90 -28.97 -6.03
C LEU A 84 -5.24 -27.58 -6.15
N VAL A 85 -5.81 -26.59 -5.48
CA VAL A 85 -5.25 -25.23 -5.38
C VAL A 85 -4.77 -25.00 -3.94
N VAL A 86 -3.50 -24.64 -3.79
CA VAL A 86 -2.89 -24.29 -2.49
C VAL A 86 -2.64 -22.78 -2.45
N GLY A 87 -3.15 -22.12 -1.41
CA GLY A 87 -2.86 -20.71 -1.13
C GLY A 87 -1.94 -20.59 0.08
N ALA A 88 -0.81 -19.91 -0.10
CA ALA A 88 0.09 -19.57 1.00
C ALA A 88 -0.13 -18.11 1.42
N LEU A 89 -0.36 -17.91 2.71
CA LEU A 89 -0.44 -16.61 3.34
C LEU A 89 0.69 -16.55 4.36
N ASP A 90 1.61 -15.61 4.17
CA ASP A 90 2.76 -15.42 5.03
C ASP A 90 2.89 -13.93 5.36
N GLU A 91 3.15 -13.64 6.62
CA GLU A 91 3.40 -12.28 7.11
C GLU A 91 4.87 -11.96 6.86
N THR A 92 5.14 -10.88 6.15
CA THR A 92 6.52 -10.50 5.81
C THR A 92 6.97 -9.31 6.64
N GLY A 93 8.00 -9.54 7.46
CA GLY A 93 8.60 -8.48 8.26
C GLY A 93 9.41 -7.52 7.40
N GLN A 94 9.20 -6.22 7.58
CA GLN A 94 10.01 -5.17 6.96
C GLN A 94 10.96 -4.53 7.97
N GLN A 95 12.27 -4.70 7.74
CA GLN A 95 13.30 -4.00 8.52
C GLN A 95 13.28 -2.50 8.24
N LYS A 96 13.40 -1.70 9.29
CA LYS A 96 13.48 -0.24 9.20
C LYS A 96 14.68 0.29 10.00
N ARG A 97 15.46 1.17 9.39
CA ARG A 97 16.63 1.83 10.02
C ARG A 97 16.51 3.35 9.95
N GLY A 98 17.12 4.03 10.92
CA GLY A 98 17.14 5.48 11.04
C GLY A 98 16.66 5.93 12.43
N ALA A 99 16.92 7.20 12.76
CA ALA A 99 16.52 7.79 14.05
C ALA A 99 15.04 8.22 14.11
N ALA A 100 14.33 8.18 12.96
CA ALA A 100 12.95 8.66 12.82
C ALA A 100 12.00 7.58 12.29
N THR A 101 12.30 6.30 12.53
CA THR A 101 11.42 5.20 12.12
C THR A 101 10.25 5.07 13.09
N CYS A 102 9.02 5.27 12.60
CA CYS A 102 7.81 5.15 13.41
C CYS A 102 7.24 3.72 13.41
N GLY A 103 6.59 3.36 14.53
CA GLY A 103 5.85 2.10 14.67
C GLY A 103 6.71 0.84 14.65
N VAL A 104 8.02 0.95 14.89
CA VAL A 104 8.94 -0.19 14.88
C VAL A 104 9.22 -0.69 16.29
N LYS A 105 9.54 -1.98 16.40
CA LYS A 105 10.04 -2.58 17.64
C LYS A 105 11.32 -3.36 17.35
N ARG A 106 12.21 -3.44 18.35
CA ARG A 106 13.32 -4.40 18.37
C ARG A 106 12.75 -5.81 18.49
N GLN A 107 12.84 -6.58 17.42
CA GLN A 107 12.36 -7.97 17.36
C GLN A 107 13.22 -8.80 16.42
N TYR A 108 13.12 -10.12 16.52
CA TYR A 108 13.83 -10.99 15.58
C TYR A 108 13.21 -10.84 14.18
N MET A 109 13.99 -10.33 13.24
CA MET A 109 13.56 -10.10 11.86
C MET A 109 14.11 -11.23 10.99
N GLY A 110 13.25 -12.16 10.56
CA GLY A 110 13.65 -13.29 9.71
C GLY A 110 14.39 -12.84 8.44
N CYS A 111 13.93 -11.75 7.82
CA CYS A 111 14.55 -11.15 6.63
C CYS A 111 15.98 -10.60 6.87
N ALA A 112 16.35 -10.34 8.13
CA ALA A 112 17.67 -9.83 8.50
C ALA A 112 18.53 -10.83 9.28
N GLY A 113 17.98 -12.00 9.64
CA GLY A 113 18.66 -13.03 10.44
C GLY A 113 19.07 -12.59 11.84
N ARG A 114 18.53 -11.49 12.36
CA ARG A 114 18.93 -10.90 13.65
C ARG A 114 17.80 -10.12 14.32
N VAL A 115 18.02 -9.81 15.60
CA VAL A 115 17.19 -8.82 16.30
C VAL A 115 17.49 -7.43 15.76
N ASP A 116 16.49 -6.77 15.19
CA ASP A 116 16.60 -5.42 14.66
C ASP A 116 15.28 -4.67 14.78
N ASN A 117 15.27 -3.38 14.41
CA ASN A 117 14.04 -2.61 14.31
C ASN A 117 13.27 -3.00 13.05
N GLY A 118 11.99 -3.35 13.20
CA GLY A 118 11.11 -3.65 12.07
C GLY A 118 9.65 -3.62 12.44
N ILE A 119 8.83 -3.86 11.42
CA ILE A 119 7.39 -4.14 11.51
C ILE A 119 7.16 -5.53 10.95
N ASN A 120 6.13 -6.22 11.44
CA ASN A 120 5.60 -7.44 10.85
C ASN A 120 4.24 -7.10 10.22
#